data_AF-A0A833TZ90-F1
#
_entry.id   AF-A0A833TZ90-F1
#
_cell.length_a   1.000
_cell.length_b   1.000
_cell.length_c   1.000
_cell.angle_alpha   90.00
_cell.angle_beta   90.00
_cell.angle_gamma   90.00
#
_symmetry.space_group_name_H-M   'P 1'
#
loop_
_entity.id
_entity.type
_entity.pdbx_description
1 polymer ?
#
loop_
_entity_poly.entity_id
_entity_poly.type
_entity_poly.pdbx_seq_one_letter_code
_entity_poly.pdbx_strand_id
1 'polypeptide(L)'
;MQNTENRKRLTTNHTTGRKSFVRILEEQSPTSNLVDFYKEVRWSKKKDQFVSPTTEELYHKMVGKLSDLEPEVRTTEATTWVFRDVLGHKSGYAKGLGEMIIPESIQKQDSERDKQYVEVVKEAAYYKNEVAELRGDVRVLLERQQEYDKLINMLMSERQSRGDSLPIA
;
A
#
# COMPACT_ATOMS: atom_id res chain seq x y z
N MET A 1 -0.32 -37.29 -24.76
CA MET A 1 1.13 -36.98 -24.69
C MET A 1 1.40 -35.53 -24.28
N GLN A 2 0.66 -34.56 -24.79
CA GLN A 2 0.81 -33.12 -24.51
C GLN A 2 0.83 -32.74 -23.00
N ASN A 3 -0.01 -33.36 -22.18
CA ASN A 3 -0.11 -33.04 -20.75
C ASN A 3 1.14 -33.48 -19.95
N THR A 4 1.85 -34.52 -20.41
CA THR A 4 3.08 -35.00 -19.77
C THR A 4 4.24 -34.04 -20.02
N GLU A 5 4.34 -33.49 -21.22
CA GLU A 5 5.35 -32.48 -21.56
C GLU A 5 5.08 -31.15 -20.85
N ASN A 6 3.82 -30.72 -20.77
CA ASN A 6 3.44 -29.53 -20.01
C ASN A 6 3.80 -29.66 -18.53
N ARG A 7 3.60 -30.85 -17.94
CA ARG A 7 4.05 -31.12 -16.56
C ARG A 7 5.57 -31.03 -16.39
N LYS A 8 6.36 -31.46 -17.37
CA LYS A 8 7.82 -31.33 -17.33
C LYS A 8 8.29 -29.88 -17.39
N ARG A 9 7.49 -28.97 -17.95
CA ARG A 9 7.77 -27.52 -18.02
C ARG A 9 7.37 -26.76 -16.74
N LEU A 10 6.66 -27.38 -15.81
CA LEU A 10 6.29 -26.76 -14.53
C LEU A 10 7.51 -26.74 -13.60
N THR A 11 8.01 -25.54 -13.32
CA THR A 11 9.13 -25.31 -12.40
C THR A 11 8.74 -25.43 -10.92
N THR A 12 7.43 -25.44 -10.63
CA THR A 12 6.91 -25.51 -9.26
C THR A 12 5.74 -26.51 -9.15
N ASN A 13 5.77 -27.34 -8.10
CA ASN A 13 4.69 -28.30 -7.76
C ASN A 13 3.93 -27.82 -6.52
N HIS A 14 2.73 -28.33 -6.24
CA HIS A 14 1.99 -28.07 -5.00
C HIS A 14 1.60 -29.41 -4.35
N THR A 15 1.26 -29.42 -3.07
CA THR A 15 1.06 -30.67 -2.32
C THR A 15 -0.25 -31.39 -2.57
N THR A 16 -1.24 -30.70 -3.13
CA THR A 16 -2.62 -31.20 -3.35
C THR A 16 -2.79 -32.04 -4.64
N GLY A 17 -1.70 -32.52 -5.23
CA GLY A 17 -1.74 -33.52 -6.32
C GLY A 17 -2.17 -32.97 -7.68
N ARG A 18 -3.41 -33.26 -8.12
CA ARG A 18 -3.94 -32.85 -9.45
C ARG A 18 -4.69 -31.51 -9.43
N LYS A 19 -4.97 -30.94 -8.25
CA LYS A 19 -5.75 -29.70 -8.11
C LYS A 19 -4.88 -28.48 -8.33
N SER A 20 -5.22 -27.60 -9.26
CA SER A 20 -4.47 -26.34 -9.46
C SER A 20 -4.47 -25.47 -8.20
N PHE A 21 -3.42 -24.66 -8.03
CA PHE A 21 -3.28 -23.71 -6.92
C PHE A 21 -4.50 -22.77 -6.80
N VAL A 22 -5.04 -22.31 -7.93
CA VAL A 22 -6.26 -21.49 -7.99
C VAL A 22 -7.48 -22.21 -7.46
N ARG A 23 -7.68 -23.47 -7.83
CA ARG A 23 -8.86 -24.21 -7.34
C ARG A 23 -8.82 -24.38 -5.83
N ILE A 24 -7.61 -24.49 -5.26
CA ILE A 24 -7.42 -24.50 -3.80
C ILE A 24 -7.71 -23.10 -3.24
N LEU A 25 -7.24 -22.04 -3.88
CA LEU A 25 -7.51 -20.65 -3.50
C LEU A 25 -9.01 -20.31 -3.50
N GLU A 26 -9.77 -20.79 -4.48
CA GLU A 26 -11.23 -20.62 -4.58
C GLU A 26 -11.99 -21.47 -3.56
N GLU A 27 -11.63 -22.75 -3.42
CA GLU A 27 -12.30 -23.69 -2.50
C GLU A 27 -12.04 -23.34 -1.03
N GLN A 28 -10.84 -22.83 -0.71
CA GLN A 28 -10.43 -22.52 0.65
C GLN A 28 -10.49 -21.04 0.99
N SER A 29 -10.90 -20.17 0.03
CA SER A 29 -11.00 -18.70 0.12
C SER A 29 -10.26 -18.17 1.35
N PRO A 30 -8.95 -17.89 1.24
CA PRO A 30 -8.11 -17.81 2.42
C PRO A 30 -8.65 -16.75 3.37
N THR A 31 -9.18 -17.20 4.50
CA THR A 31 -9.51 -16.35 5.66
C THR A 31 -8.22 -15.83 6.32
N SER A 32 -7.07 -16.34 5.88
CA SER A 32 -5.72 -16.02 6.33
C SER A 32 -4.91 -15.30 5.24
N ASN A 33 -3.80 -14.72 5.68
CA ASN A 33 -2.76 -14.08 4.89
C ASN A 33 -2.34 -14.93 3.66
N LEU A 34 -2.30 -14.32 2.45
CA LEU A 34 -1.94 -14.98 1.18
C LEU A 34 -0.52 -15.58 1.13
N VAL A 35 0.41 -14.99 1.88
CA VAL A 35 1.79 -15.50 2.02
C VAL A 35 1.81 -16.78 2.88
N ASP A 36 0.96 -16.85 3.90
CA ASP A 36 0.80 -18.06 4.71
C ASP A 36 0.13 -19.18 3.90
N PHE A 37 -0.91 -18.83 3.13
CA PHE A 37 -1.55 -19.76 2.20
C PHE A 37 -0.56 -20.31 1.17
N TYR A 38 0.31 -19.46 0.63
CA TYR A 38 1.37 -19.88 -0.29
C TYR A 38 2.27 -20.96 0.34
N LYS A 39 2.70 -20.75 1.59
CA LYS A 39 3.49 -21.73 2.34
C LYS A 39 2.71 -23.02 2.51
N GLU A 40 1.47 -22.97 2.98
CA GLU A 40 0.66 -24.16 3.25
C GLU A 40 0.55 -25.07 2.02
N VAL A 41 0.27 -24.49 0.85
CA VAL A 41 0.06 -25.25 -0.38
C VAL A 41 1.38 -25.75 -1.01
N ARG A 42 2.50 -25.11 -0.69
CA ARG A 42 3.84 -25.48 -1.21
C ARG A 42 4.72 -26.19 -0.17
N TRP A 43 4.22 -26.44 1.04
CA TRP A 43 4.94 -27.15 2.09
C TRP A 43 4.59 -28.63 2.12
N SER A 44 5.58 -29.49 1.91
CA SER A 44 5.42 -30.94 2.01
C SER A 44 5.48 -31.40 3.45
N LYS A 45 4.32 -31.63 4.09
CA LYS A 45 4.25 -32.21 5.45
C LYS A 45 4.98 -33.56 5.59
N LYS A 46 5.15 -34.31 4.50
CA LYS A 46 5.87 -35.60 4.50
C LYS A 46 7.38 -35.44 4.51
N LYS A 47 7.90 -34.42 3.82
CA LYS A 47 9.35 -34.16 3.69
C LYS A 47 9.84 -33.04 4.62
N ASP A 48 8.90 -32.38 5.30
CA ASP A 48 9.10 -31.19 6.12
C ASP A 48 9.93 -30.09 5.45
N GLN A 49 9.62 -29.84 4.18
CA GLN A 49 10.31 -28.84 3.36
C GLN A 49 9.40 -28.32 2.25
N PHE A 50 9.82 -27.24 1.61
CA PHE A 50 9.20 -26.79 0.36
C PHE A 50 9.30 -27.85 -0.73
N VAL A 51 8.24 -27.91 -1.54
CA VAL A 51 8.12 -28.81 -2.69
C VAL A 51 9.13 -28.55 -3.81
N SER A 52 9.70 -27.34 -3.88
CA SER A 52 10.75 -26.94 -4.83
C SER A 52 11.60 -25.80 -4.24
N PRO A 53 12.92 -25.74 -4.49
CA PRO A 53 13.76 -24.61 -4.10
C PRO A 53 13.24 -23.26 -4.60
N THR A 54 12.70 -23.21 -5.82
CA THR A 54 12.12 -21.98 -6.38
C THR A 54 10.92 -21.49 -5.57
N THR A 55 10.11 -22.39 -5.01
CA THR A 55 8.98 -21.99 -4.16
C THR A 55 9.44 -21.47 -2.81
N GLU A 56 10.53 -21.99 -2.29
CA GLU A 56 11.15 -21.51 -1.06
C GLU A 56 11.75 -20.10 -1.23
N GLU A 57 12.48 -19.86 -2.32
CA GLU A 57 13.01 -18.54 -2.66
C GLU A 57 11.91 -17.48 -2.79
N LEU A 58 10.81 -17.82 -3.46
CA LEU A 58 9.65 -16.93 -3.61
C LEU A 58 8.99 -16.65 -2.26
N TYR A 59 8.83 -17.65 -1.40
CA TYR A 59 8.30 -17.45 -0.05
C TYR A 59 9.20 -16.54 0.78
N HIS A 60 10.52 -16.78 0.79
CA HIS A 60 11.47 -15.92 1.50
C HIS A 60 11.46 -14.48 0.99
N LYS A 61 11.30 -14.27 -0.32
CA LYS A 61 11.15 -12.94 -0.90
C LYS A 61 9.87 -12.23 -0.44
N MET A 62 8.76 -12.96 -0.29
CA MET A 62 7.51 -12.42 0.27
C MET A 62 7.68 -12.05 1.76
N VAL A 63 8.26 -12.95 2.55
CA VAL A 63 8.51 -12.71 3.98
C VAL A 63 9.45 -11.51 4.18
N GLY A 64 10.52 -11.40 3.39
CA GLY A 64 11.44 -10.26 3.44
C GLY A 64 10.73 -8.93 3.20
N LYS A 65 9.91 -8.85 2.15
CA LYS A 65 9.11 -7.65 1.86
C LYS A 65 8.09 -7.31 2.96
N LEU A 66 7.51 -8.32 3.61
CA LEU A 66 6.63 -8.09 4.76
C LEU A 66 7.42 -7.66 6.01
N SER A 67 8.63 -8.18 6.22
CA SER A 67 9.47 -7.78 7.36
C SER A 67 9.95 -6.34 7.26
N ASP A 68 10.13 -5.83 6.04
CA ASP A 68 10.50 -4.44 5.77
C ASP A 68 9.35 -3.45 6.08
N LEU A 69 8.11 -3.93 6.19
CA LEU A 69 6.95 -3.12 6.56
C LEU A 69 6.81 -3.05 8.09
N GLU A 70 6.40 -1.87 8.57
CA GLU A 70 6.02 -1.67 9.97
C GLU A 70 4.88 -2.63 10.38
N PRO A 71 4.87 -3.13 11.63
CA PRO A 71 3.89 -4.11 12.09
C PRO A 71 2.44 -3.67 11.89
N GLU A 72 2.19 -2.37 12.03
CA GLU A 72 0.87 -1.73 11.90
C GLU A 72 0.36 -1.72 10.44
N VAL A 73 1.27 -1.82 9.46
CA VAL A 73 0.98 -1.81 8.02
C VAL A 73 0.90 -3.23 7.46
N ARG A 74 1.18 -4.28 8.25
CA ARG A 74 1.11 -5.69 7.82
C ARG A 74 -0.32 -6.21 7.75
N THR A 75 -1.20 -5.46 7.08
CA THR A 75 -2.59 -5.85 6.84
C THR A 75 -2.70 -6.93 5.77
N THR A 76 -3.90 -7.48 5.63
CA THR A 76 -4.26 -8.40 4.55
C THR A 76 -4.03 -7.75 3.17
N GLU A 77 -4.19 -6.43 3.04
CA GLU A 77 -3.91 -5.73 1.78
C GLU A 77 -2.41 -5.68 1.48
N ALA A 78 -1.58 -5.33 2.47
CA ALA A 78 -0.13 -5.30 2.29
C ALA A 78 0.42 -6.68 1.90
N THR A 79 -0.11 -7.72 2.53
CA THR A 79 0.18 -9.11 2.17
C THR A 79 -0.21 -9.42 0.72
N THR A 80 -1.39 -8.97 0.29
CA THR A 80 -1.87 -9.16 -1.09
C THR A 80 -0.96 -8.45 -2.09
N TRP A 81 -0.51 -7.23 -1.75
CA TRP A 81 0.41 -6.47 -2.58
C TRP A 81 1.76 -7.17 -2.69
N VAL A 82 2.36 -7.61 -1.58
CA VAL A 82 3.63 -8.34 -1.57
C VAL A 82 3.54 -9.63 -2.38
N PHE A 83 2.45 -10.39 -2.20
CA PHE A 83 2.20 -11.60 -2.96
C PHE A 83 2.19 -11.34 -4.48
N ARG A 84 1.52 -10.28 -4.92
CA ARG A 84 1.47 -9.86 -6.33
C ARG A 84 2.80 -9.32 -6.84
N ASP A 85 3.54 -8.58 -6.03
CA ASP A 85 4.83 -8.02 -6.43
C ASP A 85 5.88 -9.13 -6.62
N VAL A 86 5.87 -10.14 -5.75
CA VAL A 86 6.82 -11.27 -5.83
C VAL A 86 6.49 -12.21 -6.98
N LEU A 87 5.22 -12.60 -7.14
CA LEU A 87 4.84 -13.52 -8.22
C LEU A 87 4.67 -12.80 -9.56
N GLY A 88 4.29 -11.53 -9.53
CA GLY A 88 4.02 -10.68 -10.69
C GLY A 88 2.54 -10.66 -11.08
N HIS A 89 2.07 -9.48 -11.51
CA HIS A 89 0.71 -9.25 -12.01
C HIS A 89 0.73 -8.88 -13.50
N LYS A 90 0.12 -9.69 -14.36
CA LYS A 90 -0.38 -9.25 -15.68
C LYS A 90 -1.91 -9.25 -15.61
N SER A 91 -2.56 -8.26 -16.23
CA SER A 91 -4.02 -8.29 -16.35
C SER A 91 -4.44 -9.61 -17.03
N GLY A 92 -5.26 -10.38 -16.33
CA GLY A 92 -5.68 -11.71 -16.76
C GLY A 92 -4.62 -12.82 -16.64
N TYR A 93 -3.40 -12.58 -16.16
CA TYR A 93 -2.37 -13.64 -15.99
C TYR A 93 -1.46 -13.44 -14.77
N ALA A 94 -1.26 -14.47 -13.96
CA ALA A 94 -0.29 -14.44 -12.88
C ALA A 94 1.08 -14.97 -13.36
N LYS A 95 2.13 -14.15 -13.27
CA LYS A 95 3.49 -14.60 -13.62
C LYS A 95 3.98 -15.58 -12.54
N GLY A 96 4.80 -16.57 -12.90
CA GLY A 96 5.30 -17.58 -11.95
C GLY A 96 4.32 -18.72 -11.57
N LEU A 97 3.08 -18.70 -12.07
CA LEU A 97 2.08 -19.78 -11.85
C LEU A 97 1.87 -20.69 -13.09
N GLY A 98 2.76 -20.63 -14.08
CA GLY A 98 2.54 -21.22 -15.41
C GLY A 98 1.60 -20.36 -16.27
N GLU A 99 1.33 -20.74 -17.52
CA GLU A 99 0.31 -20.08 -18.36
C GLU A 99 -1.07 -20.18 -17.66
N MET A 100 -1.44 -19.17 -16.88
CA MET A 100 -2.63 -19.23 -16.04
C MET A 100 -3.38 -17.91 -16.01
N ILE A 101 -4.70 -18.00 -16.22
CA ILE A 101 -5.65 -16.90 -16.13
C ILE A 101 -6.10 -16.70 -14.68
N ILE A 102 -6.10 -15.45 -14.19
CA ILE A 102 -6.59 -15.10 -12.85
C ILE A 102 -8.11 -15.37 -12.80
N PRO A 103 -8.68 -16.03 -11.78
CA PRO A 103 -10.12 -16.25 -11.68
C PRO A 103 -10.96 -14.99 -11.77
N GLU A 104 -12.09 -15.04 -12.48
CA GLU A 104 -12.97 -13.88 -12.67
C GLU A 104 -13.52 -13.31 -11.36
N SER A 105 -13.78 -14.15 -10.35
CA SER A 105 -14.22 -13.69 -9.02
C SER A 105 -13.20 -12.75 -8.38
N ILE A 106 -11.93 -13.14 -8.44
CA ILE A 106 -10.79 -12.35 -7.95
C ILE A 106 -10.58 -11.12 -8.82
N GLN A 107 -10.68 -11.25 -10.15
CA GLN A 107 -10.58 -10.10 -11.05
C GLN A 107 -11.66 -9.05 -10.79
N LYS A 108 -12.90 -9.47 -10.51
CA LYS A 108 -14.02 -8.57 -10.18
C LYS A 108 -13.79 -7.86 -8.85
N GLN A 109 -13.46 -8.61 -7.80
CA GLN A 109 -13.16 -8.05 -6.49
C GLN A 109 -11.94 -7.11 -6.53
N ASP A 110 -10.95 -7.43 -7.35
CA ASP A 110 -9.77 -6.58 -7.56
C ASP A 110 -10.11 -5.31 -8.33
N SER A 111 -10.91 -5.43 -9.39
CA SER A 111 -11.35 -4.27 -10.16
C SER A 111 -12.19 -3.30 -9.33
N GLU A 112 -13.01 -3.82 -8.41
CA GLU A 112 -13.77 -3.00 -7.47
C GLU A 112 -12.87 -2.33 -6.44
N ARG A 113 -11.91 -3.06 -5.86
CA ARG A 113 -10.92 -2.49 -4.93
C ARG A 113 -10.02 -1.45 -5.58
N ASP A 114 -9.55 -1.69 -6.80
CA ASP A 114 -8.71 -0.73 -7.53
C ASP A 114 -9.48 0.57 -7.82
N LYS A 115 -10.76 0.48 -8.17
CA LYS A 115 -11.63 1.66 -8.33
C LYS A 115 -11.77 2.44 -7.02
N GLN A 116 -12.03 1.74 -5.92
CA GLN A 116 -12.15 2.35 -4.60
C GLN A 116 -10.83 3.03 -4.16
N TYR A 117 -9.69 2.38 -4.44
CA TYR A 117 -8.38 2.95 -4.13
C TYR A 117 -8.10 4.22 -4.95
N VAL A 118 -8.44 4.22 -6.24
CA VAL A 118 -8.31 5.41 -7.10
C VAL A 118 -9.18 6.56 -6.58
N GLU A 119 -10.37 6.26 -6.08
CA GLU A 119 -11.28 7.27 -5.51
C GLU A 119 -10.72 7.87 -4.22
N VAL A 120 -10.25 7.04 -3.29
CA VAL A 120 -9.60 7.48 -2.05
C VAL A 120 -8.35 8.32 -2.33
N VAL A 121 -7.53 7.93 -3.32
CA VAL A 121 -6.33 8.70 -3.70
C VAL A 121 -6.70 10.06 -4.28
N LYS A 122 -7.77 10.14 -5.08
CA LYS A 122 -8.28 11.43 -5.61
C LYS A 122 -8.79 12.32 -4.49
N GLU A 123 -9.54 11.76 -3.55
CA GLU A 123 -10.08 12.49 -2.40
C GLU A 123 -8.94 13.00 -1.49
N ALA A 124 -7.95 12.17 -1.20
CA ALA A 124 -6.77 12.57 -0.44
C ALA A 124 -5.97 13.68 -1.14
N ALA A 125 -5.84 13.61 -2.47
CA ALA A 125 -5.20 14.66 -3.26
C ALA A 125 -5.99 15.98 -3.23
N TYR A 126 -7.32 15.90 -3.26
CA TYR A 126 -8.20 17.06 -3.14
C TYR A 126 -8.00 17.77 -1.78
N TYR A 127 -8.13 17.04 -0.67
CA TYR A 127 -7.96 17.63 0.67
C TYR A 127 -6.52 18.12 0.92
N LYS A 128 -5.52 17.45 0.35
CA LYS A 128 -4.13 17.92 0.42
C LYS A 128 -3.97 19.31 -0.20
N ASN A 129 -4.62 19.56 -1.34
CA ASN A 129 -4.60 20.87 -1.99
C ASN A 129 -5.38 21.90 -1.16
N GLU A 130 -6.57 21.56 -0.66
CA GLU A 130 -7.38 22.47 0.17
C GLU A 130 -6.64 22.90 1.46
N VAL A 131 -5.93 21.97 2.12
CA VAL A 131 -5.09 22.29 3.28
C VAL A 131 -3.89 23.16 2.89
N ALA A 132 -3.32 22.97 1.70
CA ALA A 132 -2.21 23.78 1.22
C ALA A 132 -2.65 25.24 0.96
N GLU A 133 -3.81 25.42 0.34
CA GLU A 133 -4.43 26.74 0.11
C GLU A 133 -4.71 27.46 1.45
N LEU A 134 -5.39 26.79 2.39
CA LEU A 134 -5.68 27.36 3.71
C LEU A 134 -4.41 27.77 4.47
N ARG A 135 -3.34 26.97 4.37
CA ARG A 135 -2.04 27.34 4.96
C ARG A 135 -1.44 28.58 4.30
N GLY A 136 -1.67 28.78 3.01
CA GLY A 136 -1.30 30.00 2.29
C GLY A 136 -2.06 31.21 2.81
N ASP A 137 -3.39 31.11 2.90
CA ASP A 137 -4.25 32.20 3.39
C ASP A 137 -3.90 32.62 4.83
N VAL A 138 -3.68 31.64 5.72
CA VAL A 138 -3.26 31.91 7.10
C VAL A 138 -1.93 32.66 7.15
N ARG A 139 -0.96 32.33 6.26
CA ARG A 139 0.31 33.05 6.19
C ARG A 139 0.09 34.52 5.81
N VAL A 140 -0.73 34.78 4.80
CA VAL A 140 -1.06 36.16 4.37
C VAL A 140 -1.73 36.95 5.49
N LEU A 141 -2.64 36.32 6.25
CA LEU A 141 -3.29 36.96 7.39
C LEU A 141 -2.29 37.31 8.50
N LEU A 142 -1.35 36.41 8.80
CA LEU A 142 -0.31 36.65 9.81
C LEU A 142 0.65 37.79 9.39
N GLU A 143 1.01 37.88 8.11
CA GLU A 143 1.83 38.99 7.59
C GLU A 143 1.11 40.33 7.74
N ARG A 144 -0.18 40.39 7.38
CA ARG A 144 -1.01 41.58 7.60
C ARG A 144 -1.13 41.96 9.07
N GLN A 145 -1.27 40.99 9.96
CA GLN A 145 -1.32 41.24 11.41
C GLN A 145 -0.02 41.91 11.89
N GLN A 146 1.14 41.42 11.44
CA GLN A 146 2.43 42.03 11.79
C GLN A 146 2.55 43.48 11.30
N GLU A 147 1.98 43.81 10.13
CA GLU A 147 1.95 45.19 9.64
C GLU A 147 1.09 46.10 10.53
N TYR A 148 -0.10 45.64 10.91
CA TYR A 148 -0.95 46.37 11.85
C TYR A 148 -0.27 46.57 13.20
N ASP A 149 0.36 45.54 13.76
CA ASP A 149 1.07 45.64 15.04
C ASP A 149 2.21 46.66 14.98
N LYS A 150 2.98 46.70 13.88
CA LYS A 150 4.02 47.72 13.66
C LYS A 150 3.43 49.13 13.64
N LEU A 151 2.31 49.32 12.95
CA LEU A 151 1.66 50.63 12.84
C LEU A 151 1.12 51.11 14.18
N ILE A 152 0.46 50.22 14.94
CA ILE A 152 -0.02 50.51 16.29
C ILE A 152 1.14 50.85 17.22
N ASN A 153 2.23 50.07 17.20
CA ASN A 153 3.41 50.34 18.01
C ASN A 153 4.02 51.71 17.68
N MET A 154 4.15 52.06 16.39
CA MET A 154 4.63 53.37 15.96
C MET A 154 3.77 54.51 16.50
N LEU A 155 2.44 54.39 16.38
CA LEU A 155 1.50 55.40 16.85
C LEU A 155 1.55 55.58 18.38
N MET A 156 1.70 54.48 19.12
CA MET A 156 1.80 54.50 20.58
C MET A 156 3.12 55.14 21.04
N SER A 157 4.24 54.82 20.38
CA SER A 157 5.54 55.45 20.64
C SER A 157 5.54 56.96 20.34
N GLU A 158 4.91 57.38 19.24
CA GLU A 158 4.81 58.81 18.90
C GLU A 158 4.01 59.59 19.95
N ARG A 159 2.89 59.03 20.45
CA ARG A 159 2.11 59.64 21.53
C ARG A 159 2.88 59.74 22.85
N GLN A 160 3.65 58.71 23.23
CA GLN A 160 4.51 58.76 24.42
C GLN A 160 5.59 59.83 24.29
N SER A 161 6.26 59.92 23.13
CA SER A 161 7.29 60.96 22.90
C SER A 161 6.74 62.39 22.98
N ARG A 162 5.48 62.60 22.57
CA ARG A 162 4.78 63.88 22.69
C ARG A 162 4.32 64.17 24.12
N GLY A 163 3.87 63.16 24.85
CA GLY A 163 3.44 63.29 26.26
C GLY A 163 4.58 63.69 27.20
N ASP A 164 5.80 63.21 26.96
CA ASP A 164 6.99 63.49 27.78
C ASP A 164 7.63 64.88 27.50
N SER A 165 7.06 65.67 26.57
CA SER A 165 7.62 66.95 26.13
C SER A 165 6.88 68.20 26.65
N LEU A 166 5.93 68.05 27.57
CA LEU A 166 5.29 69.18 28.27
C LEU A 166 6.07 69.52 29.55
N PRO A 167 6.62 70.74 29.69
CA PRO A 167 7.32 71.13 30.90
C PRO A 167 6.32 71.26 32.06
N ILE A 168 6.67 70.66 33.19
CA ILE A 168 6.00 70.90 34.48
C ILE A 168 6.23 72.38 34.82
N ALA A 169 5.15 73.16 34.79
CA ALA A 169 5.12 74.55 35.22
C ALA A 169 5.03 74.65 36.75
#